data_AF-A0A0A2K4B4-F1
#
_entry.id   AF-A0A0A2K4B4-F1
#
_cell.length_a   1.000
_cell.length_b   1.000
_cell.length_c   1.000
_cell.angle_alpha   90.00
_cell.angle_beta   90.00
_cell.angle_gamma   90.00
#
_symmetry.space_group_name_H-M   'P 1'
#
loop_
_entity.id
_entity.type
_entity.pdbx_description
1 polymer ?
#
loop_
_entity_poly.entity_id
_entity_poly.type
_entity_poly.pdbx_seq_one_letter_code
_entity_poly.pdbx_strand_id
1 'polypeptide(L)'
;MQQDSALRVPGAVKTVAGNVPPKSANPVLPAHQSSGSNNVTTSRYSDELHQSYDHLSLASRLRAHGLSLDDHGTSPPQSPNVPYTEYAFVESQQLLSLPAENVAFLTSKGCLSLPTFNAIDEFVQEYFRHIHPSVPVLDEAKFWRIYRDNRSTGPKISLFVFQSLLLASCPFVSLKTLRQCGFEDMKDAQKQLYNRANLLFQLRTEERPYATAQAAVLLTHYTSAEDPEAGSLWITRAIEHAMLIDSHPSLVVEYAPISLKKRLWWSIFLRDRSLCLGLCRRPQVTSIGFHGWSDWLNTEDFSEELHQSRVYDYATKKRLLDELQKQCELAVLLTDLDILEETWPTS
;
A
#
# COMPACT_ATOMS: atom_id res chain seq x y z
N MET A 1 73.66 26.03 -11.85
CA MET A 1 73.40 25.47 -10.52
C MET A 1 72.11 24.65 -10.64
N GLN A 2 72.07 23.35 -10.96
CA GLN A 2 72.77 22.18 -10.36
C GLN A 2 72.64 22.22 -8.82
N GLN A 3 72.04 21.25 -8.11
CA GLN A 3 71.84 19.79 -8.29
C GLN A 3 70.42 19.40 -7.75
N ASP A 4 69.66 18.41 -8.25
CA ASP A 4 69.87 16.97 -8.50
C ASP A 4 69.90 16.07 -7.25
N SER A 5 69.07 15.01 -7.26
CA SER A 5 69.17 13.65 -6.62
C SER A 5 67.80 13.17 -6.10
N ALA A 6 66.96 12.38 -6.80
CA ALA A 6 67.09 11.04 -7.40
C ALA A 6 66.88 9.84 -6.43
N LEU A 7 65.77 9.13 -6.69
CA LEU A 7 65.57 7.66 -6.75
C LEU A 7 65.95 6.73 -5.57
N ARG A 8 64.99 5.88 -5.15
CA ARG A 8 65.02 4.42 -5.45
C ARG A 8 63.80 3.62 -4.93
N VAL A 9 63.13 2.96 -5.88
CA VAL A 9 62.53 1.60 -5.80
C VAL A 9 63.45 0.76 -6.72
N PRO A 10 63.86 -0.51 -6.47
CA PRO A 10 62.96 -1.67 -6.57
C PRO A 10 63.34 -2.97 -5.82
N GLY A 11 62.45 -3.97 -5.84
CA GLY A 11 62.81 -5.37 -5.56
C GLY A 11 61.61 -6.31 -5.46
N ALA A 12 61.38 -7.07 -6.54
CA ALA A 12 60.36 -8.12 -6.63
C ALA A 12 60.94 -9.53 -6.42
N VAL A 13 60.02 -10.48 -6.21
CA VAL A 13 60.08 -11.94 -6.44
C VAL A 13 60.57 -12.84 -5.29
N LYS A 14 59.64 -13.65 -4.73
CA LYS A 14 59.67 -15.13 -4.86
C LYS A 14 58.39 -15.84 -4.38
N THR A 15 57.96 -16.76 -5.22
CA THR A 15 56.86 -17.74 -5.15
C THR A 15 57.15 -18.90 -4.19
N VAL A 16 56.14 -19.34 -3.42
CA VAL A 16 55.97 -20.72 -2.87
C VAL A 16 54.45 -20.90 -2.65
N ALA A 17 53.70 -21.58 -3.53
CA ALA A 17 53.46 -23.03 -3.62
C ALA A 17 52.64 -23.64 -2.44
N GLY A 18 51.43 -24.10 -2.76
CA GLY A 18 50.81 -25.31 -2.19
C GLY A 18 49.88 -25.16 -0.98
N ASN A 19 48.56 -25.24 -1.19
CA ASN A 19 47.78 -26.48 -0.95
C ASN A 19 46.27 -26.22 -0.92
N VAL A 20 45.57 -26.83 -1.88
CA VAL A 20 44.14 -27.16 -1.87
C VAL A 20 44.04 -28.65 -1.50
N PRO A 21 43.11 -29.07 -0.62
CA PRO A 21 42.11 -30.08 -1.02
C PRO A 21 40.78 -30.00 -0.20
N PRO A 22 39.79 -30.88 -0.44
CA PRO A 22 39.18 -31.21 -1.71
C PRO A 22 37.63 -31.11 -1.69
N LYS A 23 37.05 -31.06 -2.89
CA LYS A 23 35.62 -31.31 -3.17
C LYS A 23 35.28 -32.79 -2.95
N SER A 24 34.17 -33.06 -2.28
CA SER A 24 33.49 -34.36 -2.19
C SER A 24 32.11 -34.18 -2.85
N ALA A 25 31.92 -34.57 -4.11
CA ALA A 25 31.51 -35.91 -4.56
C ALA A 25 30.06 -36.25 -4.14
N ASN A 26 29.10 -35.92 -5.02
CA ASN A 26 27.76 -36.49 -5.03
C ASN A 26 27.83 -37.96 -5.48
N PRO A 27 27.04 -38.87 -4.87
CA PRO A 27 26.68 -40.13 -5.48
C PRO A 27 25.30 -40.06 -6.16
N VAL A 28 25.17 -40.82 -7.23
CA VAL A 28 24.01 -40.95 -8.11
C VAL A 28 23.51 -42.40 -8.08
N LEU A 29 22.17 -42.57 -8.04
CA LEU A 29 21.30 -43.74 -8.38
C LEU A 29 21.15 -44.90 -7.37
N PRO A 30 19.99 -45.63 -7.32
CA PRO A 30 19.14 -46.00 -8.47
C PRO A 30 17.61 -45.82 -8.34
N ALA A 31 16.97 -45.99 -9.49
CA ALA A 31 15.53 -45.99 -9.73
C ALA A 31 14.82 -47.20 -9.11
N HIS A 32 13.63 -46.97 -8.54
CA HIS A 32 12.59 -47.98 -8.39
C HIS A 32 11.25 -47.42 -8.90
N GLN A 33 10.73 -48.06 -9.93
CA GLN A 33 9.33 -47.98 -10.34
C GLN A 33 8.46 -48.64 -9.26
N SER A 34 7.37 -48.00 -8.85
CA SER A 34 6.13 -48.70 -8.56
C SER A 34 4.94 -47.76 -8.74
N SER A 35 3.97 -48.23 -9.50
CA SER A 35 2.65 -47.65 -9.72
C SER A 35 1.85 -47.56 -8.43
N GLY A 36 1.05 -46.49 -8.27
CA GLY A 36 0.06 -46.38 -7.21
C GLY A 36 -0.75 -45.10 -7.33
N SER A 37 -1.94 -45.22 -7.93
CA SER A 37 -2.92 -44.16 -8.12
C SER A 37 -3.60 -43.76 -6.79
N ASN A 38 -4.14 -42.52 -6.79
CA ASN A 38 -5.23 -41.99 -5.93
C ASN A 38 -4.84 -41.28 -4.62
N ASN A 39 -4.96 -39.94 -4.61
CA ASN A 39 -5.91 -39.17 -3.78
C ASN A 39 -5.43 -37.71 -3.60
N VAL A 40 -5.90 -36.80 -4.46
CA VAL A 40 -5.84 -35.34 -4.24
C VAL A 40 -7.27 -34.81 -4.37
N THR A 41 -8.06 -34.92 -3.30
CA THR A 41 -9.36 -34.23 -3.22
C THR A 41 -9.68 -33.69 -1.81
N THR A 42 -8.89 -33.96 -0.77
CA THR A 42 -9.31 -33.66 0.61
C THR A 42 -8.85 -32.30 1.17
N SER A 43 -8.16 -31.46 0.40
CA SER A 43 -7.72 -30.13 0.89
C SER A 43 -8.70 -28.98 0.57
N ARG A 44 -9.42 -29.02 -0.55
CA ARG A 44 -10.35 -27.93 -0.94
C ARG A 44 -11.62 -27.86 -0.08
N TYR A 45 -12.09 -29.00 0.41
CA TYR A 45 -13.32 -29.06 1.21
C TYR A 45 -13.12 -28.49 2.63
N SER A 46 -11.91 -28.59 3.15
CA SER A 46 -11.55 -28.12 4.51
C SER A 46 -11.44 -26.59 4.59
N ASP A 47 -10.92 -25.96 3.53
CA ASP A 47 -10.78 -24.50 3.41
C ASP A 47 -12.14 -23.81 3.17
N GLU A 48 -13.02 -24.42 2.36
CA GLU A 48 -14.39 -23.93 2.14
C GLU A 48 -15.24 -24.01 3.42
N LEU A 49 -15.07 -25.07 4.21
CA LEU A 49 -15.74 -25.19 5.51
C LEU A 49 -15.23 -24.14 6.50
N HIS A 50 -13.92 -23.94 6.65
CA HIS A 50 -13.38 -22.93 7.59
C HIS A 50 -13.88 -21.50 7.28
N GLN A 51 -13.90 -21.08 6.01
CA GLN A 51 -14.39 -19.75 5.64
C GLN A 51 -15.91 -19.58 5.81
N SER A 52 -16.69 -20.64 5.53
CA SER A 52 -18.12 -20.63 5.84
C SER A 52 -18.38 -20.54 7.34
N TYR A 53 -17.55 -21.19 8.17
CA TYR A 53 -17.62 -21.10 9.63
C TYR A 53 -17.24 -19.70 10.13
N ASP A 54 -16.23 -19.06 9.55
CA ASP A 54 -15.83 -17.69 9.92
C ASP A 54 -16.91 -16.65 9.60
N HIS A 55 -17.54 -16.76 8.42
CA HIS A 55 -18.67 -15.89 8.05
C HIS A 55 -19.89 -16.12 8.95
N LEU A 56 -20.22 -17.38 9.25
CA LEU A 56 -21.26 -17.70 10.22
C LEU A 56 -20.90 -17.17 11.62
N SER A 57 -19.62 -17.21 12.02
CA SER A 57 -19.18 -16.77 13.34
C SER A 57 -19.26 -15.26 13.50
N LEU A 58 -18.88 -14.47 12.48
CA LEU A 58 -19.00 -13.01 12.50
C LEU A 58 -20.48 -12.61 12.51
N ALA A 59 -21.30 -13.17 11.61
CA ALA A 59 -22.73 -12.90 11.55
C ALA A 59 -23.47 -13.34 12.83
N SER A 60 -23.01 -14.41 13.48
CA SER A 60 -23.58 -14.88 14.75
C SER A 60 -23.12 -14.03 15.94
N ARG A 61 -21.87 -13.56 15.96
CA ARG A 61 -21.35 -12.63 16.97
C ARG A 61 -22.04 -11.26 16.85
N LEU A 62 -22.27 -10.77 15.63
CA LEU A 62 -23.03 -9.54 15.38
C LEU A 62 -24.49 -9.68 15.86
N ARG A 63 -25.14 -10.82 15.57
CA ARG A 63 -26.49 -11.13 16.08
C ARG A 63 -26.56 -11.28 17.60
N ALA A 64 -25.55 -11.86 18.26
CA ALA A 64 -25.50 -12.04 19.71
C ALA A 64 -25.46 -10.71 20.49
N HIS A 65 -25.03 -9.62 19.84
CA HIS A 65 -25.02 -8.27 20.40
C HIS A 65 -26.21 -7.40 19.93
N GLY A 66 -27.25 -8.00 19.35
CA GLY A 66 -28.49 -7.30 18.96
C GLY A 66 -28.41 -6.54 17.63
N LEU A 67 -27.38 -6.79 16.80
CA LEU A 67 -27.23 -6.20 15.48
C LEU A 67 -27.68 -7.21 14.42
N SER A 68 -28.89 -7.02 13.89
CA SER A 68 -29.39 -7.76 12.73
C SER A 68 -28.85 -7.15 11.44
N LEU A 69 -28.32 -7.97 10.53
CA LEU A 69 -28.06 -7.58 9.13
C LEU A 69 -29.32 -7.69 8.26
N ASP A 70 -30.37 -8.30 8.78
CA ASP A 70 -31.64 -8.47 8.09
C ASP A 70 -32.63 -7.40 8.57
N ASP A 71 -32.71 -6.29 7.83
CA ASP A 71 -33.88 -5.41 7.84
C ASP A 71 -34.72 -5.71 6.60
N HIS A 72 -35.39 -6.86 6.61
CA HIS A 72 -36.44 -7.17 5.64
C HIS A 72 -37.80 -6.80 6.22
N GLY A 73 -38.09 -5.50 6.19
CA GLY A 73 -39.40 -4.93 6.49
C GLY A 73 -39.70 -3.72 5.62
N THR A 74 -40.40 -3.94 4.49
CA THR A 74 -40.99 -2.89 3.62
C THR A 74 -39.97 -1.90 3.03
N SER A 75 -39.54 -2.15 1.80
CA SER A 75 -38.52 -1.39 1.04
C SER A 75 -38.51 0.14 1.28
N PRO A 76 -37.47 0.67 1.96
CA PRO A 76 -37.01 2.04 1.87
C PRO A 76 -35.89 2.14 0.80
N PRO A 77 -35.37 3.33 0.45
CA PRO A 77 -34.31 3.45 -0.56
C PRO A 77 -33.09 2.63 -0.13
N GLN A 78 -32.45 1.94 -1.09
CA GLN A 78 -31.23 1.15 -0.89
C GLN A 78 -30.30 1.88 0.08
N SER A 79 -29.97 1.26 1.22
CA SER A 79 -29.09 1.87 2.21
C SER A 79 -27.78 2.29 1.53
N PRO A 80 -27.32 3.54 1.70
CA PRO A 80 -26.17 4.07 0.95
C PRO A 80 -24.85 3.37 1.27
N ASN A 81 -24.81 2.62 2.39
CA ASN A 81 -23.66 1.88 2.86
C ASN A 81 -23.99 0.38 2.93
N VAL A 82 -23.10 -0.44 2.37
CA VAL A 82 -23.15 -1.90 2.31
C VAL A 82 -22.03 -2.46 3.20
N PRO A 83 -22.25 -3.51 4.01
CA PRO A 83 -21.19 -4.14 4.78
C PRO A 83 -20.00 -4.53 3.89
N TYR A 84 -18.76 -4.30 4.34
CA TYR A 84 -17.58 -4.58 3.51
C TYR A 84 -17.46 -6.07 3.13
N THR A 85 -18.06 -6.97 3.93
CA THR A 85 -18.07 -8.42 3.72
C THR A 85 -18.81 -8.86 2.47
N GLU A 86 -19.72 -8.02 1.94
CA GLU A 86 -20.41 -8.26 0.67
C GLU A 86 -19.47 -8.11 -0.55
N TYR A 87 -18.28 -7.52 -0.36
CA TYR A 87 -17.31 -7.30 -1.40
C TYR A 87 -16.17 -8.33 -1.31
N ALA A 88 -16.16 -9.30 -2.23
CA ALA A 88 -15.15 -10.36 -2.28
C ALA A 88 -13.70 -9.85 -2.40
N PHE A 89 -13.53 -8.63 -2.94
CA PHE A 89 -12.22 -8.01 -3.19
C PHE A 89 -11.60 -7.33 -1.96
N VAL A 90 -12.31 -7.21 -0.83
CA VAL A 90 -11.83 -6.55 0.40
C VAL A 90 -11.71 -7.54 1.56
N GLU A 91 -10.72 -7.36 2.43
CA GLU A 91 -10.56 -8.10 3.68
C GLU A 91 -10.12 -7.21 4.85
N SER A 92 -10.25 -7.71 6.07
CA SER A 92 -9.67 -7.10 7.27
C SER A 92 -9.05 -8.21 8.12
N GLN A 93 -7.73 -8.18 8.32
CA GLN A 93 -7.00 -9.32 8.91
C GLN A 93 -7.25 -9.46 10.41
N GLN A 94 -7.21 -8.36 11.15
CA GLN A 94 -7.33 -8.40 12.61
C GLN A 94 -8.76 -8.17 13.12
N LEU A 95 -9.76 -7.99 12.25
CA LEU A 95 -11.11 -7.67 12.74
C LEU A 95 -11.69 -8.75 13.67
N LEU A 96 -11.39 -10.02 13.40
CA LEU A 96 -11.89 -11.15 14.21
C LEU A 96 -11.20 -11.29 15.57
N SER A 97 -9.95 -10.82 15.67
CA SER A 97 -9.14 -10.85 16.91
C SER A 97 -9.42 -9.64 17.82
N LEU A 98 -10.06 -8.59 17.30
CA LEU A 98 -10.43 -7.43 18.09
C LEU A 98 -11.50 -7.75 19.16
N PRO A 99 -11.46 -7.05 20.31
CA PRO A 99 -12.54 -7.07 21.28
C PRO A 99 -13.88 -6.70 20.64
N ALA A 100 -14.97 -7.34 21.08
CA ALA A 100 -16.31 -7.10 20.53
C ALA A 100 -16.74 -5.63 20.63
N GLU A 101 -16.32 -4.93 21.68
CA GLU A 101 -16.57 -3.49 21.88
C GLU A 101 -15.94 -2.65 20.77
N ASN A 102 -14.71 -2.96 20.37
CA ASN A 102 -14.02 -2.27 19.28
C ASN A 102 -14.71 -2.53 17.93
N VAL A 103 -15.15 -3.76 17.68
CA VAL A 103 -15.90 -4.10 16.47
C VAL A 103 -17.24 -3.36 16.43
N ALA A 104 -17.99 -3.34 17.52
CA ALA A 104 -19.24 -2.59 17.63
C ALA A 104 -19.03 -1.09 17.43
N PHE A 105 -17.96 -0.54 17.99
CA PHE A 105 -17.59 0.86 17.80
C PHE A 105 -17.27 1.15 16.33
N LEU A 106 -16.44 0.35 15.67
CA LEU A 106 -16.12 0.48 14.23
C LEU A 106 -17.38 0.41 13.35
N THR A 107 -18.30 -0.52 13.64
CA THR A 107 -19.60 -0.63 12.96
C THR A 107 -20.43 0.64 13.16
N SER A 108 -20.55 1.14 14.39
CA SER A 108 -21.33 2.35 14.69
C SER A 108 -20.79 3.61 14.00
N LYS A 109 -19.49 3.63 13.70
CA LYS A 109 -18.80 4.71 12.98
C LYS A 109 -18.79 4.51 11.46
N GLY A 110 -19.37 3.42 10.95
CA GLY A 110 -19.42 3.11 9.52
C GLY A 110 -18.08 2.69 8.92
N CYS A 111 -17.09 2.30 9.74
CA CYS A 111 -15.76 1.91 9.27
C CYS A 111 -15.79 0.56 8.52
N LEU A 112 -16.75 -0.30 8.87
CA LEU A 112 -16.97 -1.63 8.31
C LEU A 112 -18.03 -1.63 7.20
N SER A 113 -18.30 -0.46 6.62
CA SER A 113 -19.23 -0.31 5.51
C SER A 113 -18.58 0.46 4.38
N LEU A 114 -18.91 0.06 3.15
CA LEU A 114 -18.45 0.68 1.92
C LEU A 114 -19.67 1.20 1.13
N PRO A 115 -19.49 2.17 0.22
CA PRO A 115 -20.56 2.61 -0.66
C PRO A 115 -21.09 1.47 -1.55
N THR A 116 -22.16 1.70 -2.31
CA THR A 116 -22.61 0.77 -3.35
C THR A 116 -21.56 0.57 -4.45
N PHE A 117 -21.60 -0.57 -5.16
CA PHE A 117 -20.61 -0.88 -6.21
C PHE A 117 -20.48 0.22 -7.27
N ASN A 118 -21.59 0.83 -7.70
CA ASN A 118 -21.57 1.92 -8.69
C ASN A 118 -20.82 3.16 -8.16
N ALA A 119 -21.04 3.51 -6.90
CA ALA A 119 -20.31 4.62 -6.28
C ALA A 119 -18.83 4.27 -6.14
N ILE A 120 -18.52 3.06 -5.65
CA ILE A 120 -17.15 2.56 -5.55
C ILE A 120 -16.43 2.63 -6.91
N ASP A 121 -17.08 2.20 -7.99
CA ASP A 121 -16.48 2.21 -9.33
C ASP A 121 -16.05 3.63 -9.73
N GLU A 122 -16.86 4.65 -9.43
CA GLU A 122 -16.48 6.05 -9.63
C GLU A 122 -15.27 6.44 -8.78
N PHE A 123 -15.27 6.18 -7.46
CA PHE A 123 -14.11 6.46 -6.59
C PHE A 123 -12.83 5.80 -7.11
N VAL A 124 -12.90 4.53 -7.51
CA VAL A 124 -11.76 3.77 -8.03
C VAL A 124 -11.26 4.36 -9.34
N GLN A 125 -12.16 4.68 -10.27
CA GLN A 125 -11.79 5.34 -11.52
C GLN A 125 -11.11 6.69 -11.27
N GLU A 126 -11.67 7.51 -10.37
CA GLU A 126 -11.10 8.81 -10.02
C GLU A 126 -9.75 8.67 -9.31
N TYR A 127 -9.56 7.66 -8.46
CA TYR A 127 -8.27 7.35 -7.86
C TYR A 127 -7.19 7.09 -8.94
N PHE A 128 -7.45 6.17 -9.87
CA PHE A 128 -6.48 5.83 -10.91
C PHE A 128 -6.26 6.97 -11.91
N ARG A 129 -7.26 7.84 -12.10
CA ARG A 129 -7.17 8.98 -12.99
C ARG A 129 -6.37 10.14 -12.39
N HIS A 130 -6.60 10.47 -11.12
CA HIS A 130 -6.11 11.72 -10.53
C HIS A 130 -5.02 11.55 -9.46
N ILE A 131 -5.02 10.45 -8.71
CA ILE A 131 -4.08 10.23 -7.59
C ILE A 131 -2.93 9.32 -8.01
N HIS A 132 -3.25 8.16 -8.60
CA HIS A 132 -2.25 7.15 -8.98
C HIS A 132 -1.10 7.68 -9.86
N PRO A 133 -1.29 8.62 -10.80
CA PRO A 133 -0.18 9.11 -11.62
C PRO A 133 0.97 9.76 -10.83
N SER A 134 0.70 10.36 -9.67
CA SER A 134 1.72 10.96 -8.80
C SER A 134 2.01 10.14 -7.54
N VAL A 135 1.08 9.24 -7.16
CA VAL A 135 1.15 8.44 -5.93
C VAL A 135 0.81 6.97 -6.24
N PRO A 136 1.65 6.25 -7.03
CA PRO A 136 1.35 4.90 -7.51
C PRO A 136 1.60 3.81 -6.45
N VAL A 137 0.98 3.95 -5.28
CA VAL A 137 1.13 3.00 -4.17
C VAL A 137 0.44 1.67 -4.43
N LEU A 138 -0.56 1.63 -5.32
CA LEU A 138 -1.27 0.41 -5.74
C LEU A 138 -0.82 -0.01 -7.14
N ASP A 139 -0.79 -1.31 -7.43
CA ASP A 139 -0.63 -1.80 -8.81
C ASP A 139 -1.99 -1.79 -9.50
N GLU A 140 -2.17 -0.94 -10.53
CA GLU A 140 -3.47 -0.78 -11.20
C GLU A 140 -3.95 -2.10 -11.87
N ALA A 141 -3.06 -2.81 -12.56
CA ALA A 141 -3.42 -4.05 -13.25
C ALA A 141 -3.87 -5.12 -12.25
N LYS A 142 -3.10 -5.31 -11.18
CA LYS A 142 -3.44 -6.22 -10.10
C LYS A 142 -4.73 -5.81 -9.39
N PHE A 143 -4.91 -4.51 -9.14
CA PHE A 143 -6.12 -3.98 -8.52
C PHE A 143 -7.35 -4.33 -9.34
N TRP A 144 -7.37 -4.04 -10.64
CA TRP A 144 -8.54 -4.33 -11.49
C TRP A 144 -8.87 -5.81 -11.60
N ARG A 145 -7.83 -6.67 -11.55
CA ARG A 145 -8.02 -8.12 -11.49
C ARG A 145 -8.71 -8.52 -10.19
N ILE A 146 -8.25 -8.03 -9.05
CA ILE A 146 -8.85 -8.33 -7.73
C ILE A 146 -10.27 -7.74 -7.64
N TYR A 147 -10.44 -6.47 -8.01
CA TYR A 147 -11.69 -5.72 -7.91
C TYR A 147 -12.84 -6.33 -8.73
N ARG A 148 -12.52 -7.00 -9.84
CA ARG A 148 -13.52 -7.68 -10.70
C ARG A 148 -13.62 -9.16 -10.47
N ASP A 149 -12.68 -9.75 -9.74
CA ASP A 149 -12.77 -11.16 -9.41
C ASP A 149 -13.84 -11.31 -8.34
N ASN A 150 -14.91 -12.03 -8.67
CA ASN A 150 -16.00 -12.31 -7.73
C ASN A 150 -15.75 -13.60 -6.94
N ARG A 151 -14.51 -14.11 -6.96
CA ARG A 151 -14.11 -15.30 -6.22
C ARG A 151 -13.77 -14.90 -4.79
N SER A 152 -14.34 -15.64 -3.84
CA SER A 152 -14.00 -15.52 -2.41
C SER A 152 -12.57 -15.98 -2.11
N THR A 153 -12.00 -16.81 -2.99
CA THR A 153 -10.65 -17.39 -2.90
C THR A 153 -9.69 -16.64 -3.80
N GLY A 154 -8.78 -15.87 -3.20
CA GLY A 154 -7.81 -15.08 -3.95
C GLY A 154 -7.19 -13.96 -3.12
N PRO A 155 -6.25 -13.20 -3.70
CA PRO A 155 -5.69 -12.01 -3.07
C PRO A 155 -6.78 -10.94 -2.92
N LYS A 156 -6.83 -10.31 -1.75
CA LYS A 156 -7.79 -9.25 -1.42
C LYS A 156 -7.06 -7.96 -1.07
N ILE A 157 -7.80 -6.86 -1.12
CA ILE A 157 -7.32 -5.53 -0.74
C ILE A 157 -7.66 -5.31 0.73
N SER A 158 -6.72 -4.76 1.50
CA SER A 158 -6.97 -4.36 2.88
C SER A 158 -8.12 -3.35 2.95
N LEU A 159 -9.08 -3.55 3.86
CA LEU A 159 -10.15 -2.59 4.14
C LEU A 159 -9.60 -1.23 4.53
N PHE A 160 -8.48 -1.20 5.25
CA PHE A 160 -7.82 0.05 5.63
C PHE A 160 -7.31 0.79 4.38
N VAL A 161 -6.58 0.10 3.49
CA VAL A 161 -6.14 0.65 2.21
C VAL A 161 -7.33 1.13 1.36
N PHE A 162 -8.41 0.35 1.33
CA PHE A 162 -9.57 0.67 0.52
C PHE A 162 -10.32 1.90 1.03
N GLN A 163 -10.56 2.03 2.33
CA GLN A 163 -11.15 3.25 2.92
C GLN A 163 -10.26 4.47 2.68
N SER A 164 -8.93 4.31 2.76
CA SER A 164 -7.99 5.39 2.44
C SER A 164 -8.01 5.76 0.94
N LEU A 165 -8.25 4.81 0.03
CA LEU A 165 -8.47 5.09 -1.39
C LEU A 165 -9.73 5.93 -1.61
N LEU A 166 -10.84 5.57 -0.95
CA LEU A 166 -12.08 6.33 -1.04
C LEU A 166 -11.87 7.77 -0.58
N LEU A 167 -11.16 7.96 0.55
CA LEU A 167 -10.78 9.29 1.02
C LEU A 167 -9.94 10.06 -0.02
N ALA A 168 -8.86 9.45 -0.54
CA ALA A 168 -7.92 10.16 -1.41
C ALA A 168 -8.57 10.58 -2.74
N SER A 169 -9.53 9.80 -3.24
CA SER A 169 -10.25 10.09 -4.49
C SER A 169 -11.50 10.94 -4.31
N CYS A 170 -12.01 11.12 -3.09
CA CYS A 170 -13.26 11.83 -2.84
C CYS A 170 -13.35 13.25 -3.43
N PRO A 171 -12.26 14.06 -3.53
CA PRO A 171 -12.34 15.40 -4.11
C PRO A 171 -12.69 15.43 -5.60
N PHE A 172 -12.50 14.29 -6.30
CA PHE A 172 -12.71 14.17 -7.75
C PHE A 172 -14.04 13.50 -8.09
N VAL A 173 -14.71 12.90 -7.10
CA VAL A 173 -16.00 12.23 -7.29
C VAL A 173 -17.12 13.25 -7.42
N SER A 174 -18.10 12.96 -8.28
CA SER A 174 -19.23 13.86 -8.50
C SER A 174 -20.08 14.05 -7.24
N LEU A 175 -20.56 15.28 -7.03
CA LEU A 175 -21.44 15.60 -5.89
C LEU A 175 -22.71 14.74 -5.87
N LYS A 176 -23.19 14.29 -7.05
CA LYS A 176 -24.32 13.37 -7.17
C LYS A 176 -24.01 12.04 -6.47
N THR A 177 -22.86 11.45 -6.76
CA THR A 177 -22.43 10.18 -6.18
C THR A 177 -22.12 10.32 -4.69
N LEU A 178 -21.48 11.42 -4.27
CA LEU A 178 -21.27 11.70 -2.84
C LEU A 178 -22.59 11.74 -2.06
N ARG A 179 -23.62 12.42 -2.59
CA ARG A 179 -24.95 12.45 -1.98
C ARG A 179 -25.64 11.10 -1.97
N GLN A 180 -25.44 10.27 -2.98
CA GLN A 180 -25.93 8.88 -2.99
C GLN A 180 -25.27 8.01 -1.92
N CYS A 181 -24.04 8.33 -1.53
CA CYS A 181 -23.34 7.70 -0.41
C CYS A 181 -23.78 8.25 0.97
N GLY A 182 -24.66 9.25 0.99
CA GLY A 182 -25.15 9.88 2.22
C GLY A 182 -24.26 11.02 2.75
N PHE A 183 -23.35 11.56 1.92
CA PHE A 183 -22.57 12.74 2.26
C PHE A 183 -23.27 14.03 1.82
N GLU A 184 -23.19 15.09 2.62
CA GLU A 184 -23.83 16.36 2.29
C GLU A 184 -23.10 17.09 1.15
N ASP A 185 -21.78 17.15 1.27
CA ASP A 185 -20.86 17.75 0.33
C ASP A 185 -19.47 17.06 0.36
N MET A 186 -18.53 17.60 -0.41
CA MET A 186 -17.17 17.09 -0.50
C MET A 186 -16.40 17.18 0.83
N LYS A 187 -16.59 18.24 1.62
CA LYS A 187 -15.88 18.43 2.89
C LYS A 187 -16.39 17.44 3.94
N ASP A 188 -17.70 17.25 4.00
CA ASP A 188 -18.34 16.23 4.84
C ASP A 188 -17.85 14.83 4.46
N ALA A 189 -17.86 14.49 3.17
CA ALA A 189 -17.32 13.21 2.68
C ALA A 189 -15.86 13.00 3.10
N GLN A 190 -15.00 14.01 2.90
CA GLN A 190 -13.58 13.94 3.25
C GLN A 190 -13.39 13.72 4.77
N LYS A 191 -14.13 14.45 5.62
CA LYS A 191 -14.07 14.31 7.08
C LYS A 191 -14.54 12.94 7.53
N GLN A 192 -15.66 12.44 7.00
CA GLN A 192 -16.20 11.14 7.39
C GLN A 192 -15.33 9.97 6.93
N LEU A 193 -14.87 9.98 5.67
CA LEU A 193 -13.98 8.95 5.14
C LEU A 193 -12.63 8.92 5.86
N TYR A 194 -12.09 10.11 6.21
CA TYR A 194 -10.89 10.23 7.02
C TYR A 194 -11.07 9.58 8.39
N ASN A 195 -12.15 9.91 9.09
CA ASN A 195 -12.44 9.35 10.40
C ASN A 195 -12.57 7.83 10.35
N ARG A 196 -13.23 7.28 9.32
CA ARG A 196 -13.35 5.83 9.12
C ARG A 196 -11.98 5.16 8.97
N ALA A 197 -11.14 5.66 8.07
CA ALA A 197 -9.81 5.10 7.84
C ALA A 197 -8.89 5.28 9.08
N ASN A 198 -8.88 6.46 9.70
CA ASN A 198 -8.07 6.72 10.88
C ASN A 198 -8.45 5.81 12.06
N LEU A 199 -9.75 5.51 12.27
CA LEU A 199 -10.19 4.57 13.30
C LEU A 199 -9.72 3.13 13.03
N LEU A 200 -9.71 2.69 11.77
CA LEU A 200 -9.17 1.39 11.38
C LEU A 200 -7.68 1.26 11.73
N PHE A 201 -6.91 2.35 11.55
CA PHE A 201 -5.51 2.44 11.96
C PHE A 201 -5.36 2.42 13.49
N GLN A 202 -6.10 3.28 14.21
CA GLN A 202 -6.01 3.40 15.66
C GLN A 202 -6.33 2.09 16.38
N LEU A 203 -7.29 1.32 15.86
CA LEU A 203 -7.66 0.01 16.39
C LEU A 203 -6.87 -1.15 15.80
N ARG A 204 -5.80 -0.88 15.05
CA ARG A 204 -4.85 -1.89 14.51
C ARG A 204 -5.53 -3.02 13.73
N THR A 205 -6.47 -2.66 12.86
CA THR A 205 -7.19 -3.63 12.00
C THR A 205 -6.31 -4.24 10.89
N GLU A 206 -5.18 -3.61 10.58
CA GLU A 206 -4.17 -4.06 9.64
C GLU A 206 -2.82 -4.18 10.36
N GLU A 207 -2.15 -5.32 10.19
CA GLU A 207 -0.83 -5.58 10.80
C GLU A 207 0.31 -5.52 9.77
N ARG A 208 -0.03 -5.72 8.50
CA ARG A 208 0.94 -5.73 7.42
C ARG A 208 1.58 -4.36 7.23
N PRO A 209 2.91 -4.24 7.37
CA PRO A 209 3.58 -2.94 7.23
C PRO A 209 3.38 -2.31 5.85
N TYR A 210 3.41 -3.07 4.76
CA TYR A 210 3.27 -2.52 3.42
C TYR A 210 1.84 -2.00 3.19
N ALA A 211 0.80 -2.77 3.53
CA ALA A 211 -0.58 -2.29 3.47
C ALA A 211 -0.81 -1.04 4.35
N THR A 212 -0.23 -1.01 5.55
CA THR A 212 -0.34 0.13 6.45
C THR A 212 0.36 1.37 5.89
N ALA A 213 1.55 1.21 5.30
CA ALA A 213 2.27 2.30 4.65
C ALA A 213 1.51 2.83 3.42
N GLN A 214 0.95 1.95 2.57
CA GLN A 214 0.11 2.35 1.44
C GLN A 214 -1.06 3.23 1.90
N ALA A 215 -1.82 2.76 2.90
CA ALA A 215 -2.96 3.49 3.44
C ALA A 215 -2.54 4.82 4.09
N ALA A 216 -1.41 4.84 4.80
CA ALA A 216 -0.87 6.06 5.40
C ALA A 216 -0.52 7.11 4.33
N VAL A 217 0.14 6.73 3.23
CA VAL A 217 0.40 7.64 2.10
C VAL A 217 -0.90 8.21 1.52
N LEU A 218 -1.92 7.38 1.35
CA LEU A 218 -3.23 7.83 0.85
C LEU A 218 -3.90 8.83 1.82
N LEU A 219 -3.79 8.62 3.13
CA LEU A 219 -4.33 9.51 4.17
C LEU A 219 -3.67 10.89 4.20
N THR A 220 -2.49 11.06 3.59
CA THR A 220 -1.85 12.38 3.43
C THR A 220 -2.64 13.34 2.54
N HIS A 221 -3.67 12.86 1.83
CA HIS A 221 -4.59 13.70 1.04
C HIS A 221 -5.69 14.34 1.92
N TYR A 222 -5.78 13.98 3.20
CA TYR A 222 -6.63 14.70 4.14
C TYR A 222 -5.95 16.01 4.55
N THR A 223 -6.60 17.12 4.21
CA THR A 223 -6.18 18.46 4.60
C THR A 223 -7.36 19.16 5.29
N SER A 224 -7.20 19.53 6.56
CA SER A 224 -8.22 20.24 7.30
C SER A 224 -7.62 21.43 8.02
N ALA A 225 -8.34 22.56 8.06
CA ALA A 225 -7.95 23.70 8.87
C ALA A 225 -8.02 23.41 10.38
N GLU A 226 -8.85 22.43 10.78
CA GLU A 226 -8.97 21.98 12.18
C GLU A 226 -7.78 21.12 12.61
N ASP A 227 -7.13 20.44 11.65
CA ASP A 227 -5.99 19.55 11.88
C ASP A 227 -4.97 19.73 10.75
N PRO A 228 -4.22 20.85 10.75
CA PRO A 228 -3.27 21.12 9.69
C PRO A 228 -2.14 20.09 9.67
N GLU A 229 -1.75 19.54 10.82
CA GLU A 229 -0.60 18.62 10.95
C GLU A 229 -0.90 17.19 10.49
N ALA A 230 -2.18 16.84 10.27
CA ALA A 230 -2.60 15.50 9.84
C ALA A 230 -1.74 14.91 8.72
N GLY A 231 -1.53 15.67 7.64
CA GLY A 231 -0.75 15.21 6.48
C GLY A 231 0.68 14.82 6.83
N SER A 232 1.37 15.62 7.64
CA SER A 232 2.74 15.35 8.08
C SER A 232 2.81 14.17 9.06
N LEU A 233 1.81 14.02 9.93
CA LEU A 233 1.72 12.84 10.80
C LEU A 233 1.55 11.54 9.99
N TRP A 234 0.78 11.58 8.90
CA TRP A 234 0.62 10.43 8.01
C TRP A 234 1.85 10.12 7.17
N ILE A 235 2.64 11.14 6.80
CA ILE A 235 3.98 10.91 6.21
C ILE A 235 4.89 10.21 7.20
N THR A 236 4.97 10.67 8.46
CA THR A 236 5.76 9.99 9.50
C THR A 236 5.37 8.52 9.62
N ARG A 237 4.06 8.23 9.72
CA ARG A 237 3.55 6.85 9.81
C ARG A 237 3.88 6.02 8.57
N ALA A 238 3.77 6.61 7.38
CA ALA A 238 4.13 5.91 6.15
C ALA A 238 5.61 5.54 6.12
N ILE A 239 6.50 6.43 6.56
CA ILE A 239 7.94 6.17 6.70
C ILE A 239 8.19 5.07 7.72
N GLU A 240 7.62 5.17 8.92
CA GLU A 240 7.75 4.16 9.98
C GLU A 240 7.34 2.77 9.51
N HIS A 241 6.17 2.66 8.86
CA HIS A 241 5.69 1.38 8.35
C HIS A 241 6.50 0.89 7.14
N ALA A 242 7.01 1.78 6.29
CA ALA A 242 7.92 1.40 5.21
C ALA A 242 9.24 0.83 5.74
N MET A 243 9.77 1.37 6.85
CA MET A 243 10.96 0.87 7.54
C MET A 243 10.79 -0.54 8.11
N LEU A 244 9.55 -0.93 8.44
CA LEU A 244 9.25 -2.25 8.98
C LEU A 244 9.13 -3.33 7.89
N ILE A 245 8.99 -2.95 6.61
CA ILE A 245 8.92 -3.90 5.50
C ILE A 245 10.28 -4.61 5.37
N ASP A 246 10.26 -5.95 5.29
CA ASP A 246 11.45 -6.82 5.26
C ASP A 246 12.40 -6.69 6.47
N SER A 247 12.01 -5.93 7.50
CA SER A 247 12.81 -5.80 8.73
C SER A 247 12.93 -7.15 9.43
N HIS A 248 14.12 -7.48 9.95
CA HIS A 248 14.36 -8.72 10.67
C HIS A 248 14.44 -8.47 12.19
N PRO A 249 13.78 -9.30 13.02
CA PRO A 249 12.86 -10.38 12.65
C PRO A 249 11.51 -9.83 12.16
N SER A 250 11.02 -10.32 11.01
CA SER A 250 9.70 -9.91 10.50
C SER A 250 8.61 -10.58 11.33
N LEU A 251 7.81 -9.79 12.04
CA LEU A 251 6.68 -10.31 12.83
C LEU A 251 5.54 -10.83 11.94
N VAL A 252 5.44 -10.34 10.71
CA VAL A 252 4.43 -10.70 9.72
C VAL A 252 5.12 -10.98 8.39
N VAL A 253 4.81 -12.12 7.76
CA VAL A 253 5.33 -12.45 6.44
C VAL A 253 4.49 -11.72 5.39
N GLU A 254 5.05 -10.66 4.81
CA GLU A 254 4.41 -9.91 3.74
C GLU A 254 5.31 -9.87 2.50
N TYR A 255 4.88 -10.55 1.45
CA TYR A 255 5.59 -10.54 0.17
C TYR A 255 5.09 -9.42 -0.73
N ALA A 256 5.83 -8.30 -0.74
CA ALA A 256 5.69 -7.27 -1.76
C ALA A 256 6.87 -7.33 -2.76
N PRO A 257 6.61 -7.34 -4.08
CA PRO A 257 7.65 -7.21 -5.11
C PRO A 257 8.48 -5.95 -4.93
N ILE A 258 9.75 -5.99 -5.35
CA ILE A 258 10.67 -4.85 -5.23
C ILE A 258 10.16 -3.61 -5.99
N SER A 259 9.54 -3.81 -7.15
CA SER A 259 8.93 -2.72 -7.94
C SER A 259 7.88 -1.96 -7.14
N LEU A 260 6.99 -2.68 -6.45
CA LEU A 260 5.94 -2.11 -5.62
C LEU A 260 6.48 -1.39 -4.37
N LYS A 261 7.59 -1.88 -3.80
CA LYS A 261 8.28 -1.23 -2.68
C LYS A 261 8.96 0.07 -3.13
N LYS A 262 9.59 0.08 -4.31
CA LYS A 262 10.13 1.31 -4.94
C LYS A 262 9.02 2.33 -5.18
N ARG A 263 7.89 1.91 -5.78
CA ARG A 263 6.75 2.81 -6.02
C ARG A 263 6.19 3.40 -4.73
N LEU A 264 6.08 2.60 -3.67
CA LEU A 264 5.67 3.07 -2.35
C LEU A 264 6.66 4.12 -1.80
N TRP A 265 7.96 3.83 -1.84
CA TRP A 265 9.00 4.75 -1.36
C TRP A 265 8.96 6.09 -2.10
N TRP A 266 8.91 6.07 -3.43
CA TRP A 266 8.83 7.29 -4.23
C TRP A 266 7.50 8.03 -4.01
N SER A 267 6.40 7.33 -3.74
CA SER A 267 5.13 7.96 -3.36
C SER A 267 5.22 8.69 -2.02
N ILE A 268 5.88 8.09 -1.01
CA ILE A 268 6.15 8.74 0.28
C ILE A 268 6.97 10.01 0.05
N PHE A 269 8.07 9.91 -0.70
CA PHE A 269 8.99 11.01 -0.95
C PHE A 269 8.31 12.18 -1.68
N LEU A 270 7.56 11.90 -2.74
CA LEU A 270 6.82 12.91 -3.50
C LEU A 270 5.72 13.58 -2.65
N ARG A 271 4.99 12.81 -1.84
CA ARG A 271 3.97 13.38 -0.95
C ARG A 271 4.59 14.26 0.14
N ASP A 272 5.73 13.86 0.70
CA ASP A 272 6.48 14.68 1.65
C ASP A 272 6.87 16.02 1.00
N ARG A 273 7.48 16.00 -0.19
CA ARG A 273 7.81 17.24 -0.93
C ARG A 273 6.58 18.09 -1.26
N SER A 274 5.50 17.48 -1.71
CA SER A 274 4.26 18.19 -2.05
C SER A 274 3.67 18.90 -0.83
N LEU A 275 3.70 18.28 0.35
CA LEU A 275 3.24 18.90 1.59
C LEU A 275 4.18 20.00 2.07
N CYS A 276 5.50 19.82 1.94
CA CYS A 276 6.49 20.82 2.29
C CYS A 276 6.30 22.10 1.47
N LEU A 277 6.18 21.98 0.15
CA LEU A 277 5.96 23.12 -0.74
C LEU A 277 4.57 23.75 -0.56
N GLY A 278 3.53 22.92 -0.42
CA GLY A 278 2.15 23.39 -0.35
C GLY A 278 1.78 24.04 0.99
N LEU A 279 2.42 23.61 2.08
CA LEU A 279 2.12 24.04 3.44
C LEU A 279 3.30 24.75 4.14
N CYS A 280 4.36 25.07 3.39
CA CYS A 280 5.59 25.68 3.90
C CYS A 280 6.19 24.93 5.10
N ARG A 281 6.29 23.60 4.97
CA ARG A 281 6.82 22.72 6.02
C ARG A 281 8.22 22.22 5.67
N ARG A 282 8.91 21.77 6.71
CA ARG A 282 10.19 21.07 6.52
C ARG A 282 9.97 19.63 6.04
N PRO A 283 10.73 19.20 5.03
CA PRO A 283 11.04 17.82 4.70
C PRO A 283 11.18 16.89 5.89
N GLN A 284 10.45 15.77 5.88
CA GLN A 284 10.65 14.71 6.86
C GLN A 284 11.63 13.64 6.35
N VAL A 285 11.65 13.39 5.04
CA VAL A 285 12.69 12.58 4.40
C VAL A 285 13.91 13.46 4.15
N THR A 286 14.97 13.23 4.93
CA THR A 286 16.22 14.01 4.91
C THR A 286 17.34 13.38 4.08
N SER A 287 17.19 12.12 3.68
CA SER A 287 18.15 11.43 2.82
C SER A 287 17.46 10.44 1.90
N ILE A 288 17.84 10.47 0.62
CA ILE A 288 17.35 9.54 -0.41
C ILE A 288 18.02 8.17 -0.28
N GLY A 289 19.20 8.10 0.36
CA GLY A 289 19.97 6.87 0.58
C GLY A 289 19.32 5.89 1.56
N PHE A 290 18.04 6.08 1.86
CA PHE A 290 17.29 5.26 2.78
C PHE A 290 16.74 4.01 2.05
N HIS A 291 17.30 2.85 2.41
CA HIS A 291 16.85 1.52 1.98
C HIS A 291 17.17 1.13 0.52
N GLY A 292 17.28 -0.19 0.27
CA GLY A 292 17.59 -0.78 -1.04
C GLY A 292 16.51 -0.63 -2.12
N TRP A 293 15.56 0.30 -1.95
CA TRP A 293 14.49 0.64 -2.89
C TRP A 293 14.54 2.10 -3.36
N SER A 294 15.67 2.76 -3.11
CA SER A 294 15.95 4.14 -3.51
C SER A 294 16.36 4.28 -4.98
N ASP A 295 16.52 3.16 -5.70
CA ASP A 295 16.74 3.16 -7.14
C ASP A 295 15.61 3.90 -7.88
N TRP A 296 15.97 4.61 -8.95
CA TRP A 296 15.01 5.33 -9.79
C TRP A 296 13.90 4.42 -10.30
N LEU A 297 12.68 4.96 -10.35
CA LEU A 297 11.55 4.30 -11.02
C LEU A 297 11.88 4.12 -12.49
N ASN A 298 11.64 2.92 -13.01
CA ASN A 298 11.84 2.59 -14.41
C ASN A 298 10.56 2.03 -15.02
N THR A 299 10.55 1.84 -16.34
CA THR A 299 9.39 1.32 -17.07
C THR A 299 9.02 -0.12 -16.65
N GLU A 300 10.00 -0.93 -16.27
CA GLU A 300 9.77 -2.32 -15.85
C GLU A 300 8.99 -2.40 -14.55
N ASP A 301 9.22 -1.43 -13.65
CA ASP A 301 8.47 -1.29 -12.40
C ASP A 301 6.97 -1.16 -12.65
N PHE A 302 6.53 -0.74 -13.84
CA PHE A 302 5.13 -0.50 -14.26
C PHE A 302 4.65 -1.38 -15.43
N SER A 303 5.43 -2.37 -15.83
CA SER A 303 5.23 -3.13 -17.07
C SER A 303 3.80 -3.68 -17.30
N GLU A 304 3.18 -4.30 -16.29
CA GLU A 304 1.82 -4.83 -16.40
C GLU A 304 0.76 -3.72 -16.55
N GLU A 305 0.84 -2.66 -15.74
CA GLU A 305 -0.19 -1.61 -15.74
C GLU A 305 -0.14 -0.66 -16.94
N LEU A 306 1.04 -0.52 -17.58
CA LEU A 306 1.14 0.27 -18.82
C LEU A 306 0.22 -0.26 -19.91
N HIS A 307 -0.03 -1.58 -19.94
CA HIS A 307 -0.86 -2.23 -20.95
C HIS A 307 -2.29 -2.51 -20.48
N GLN A 308 -2.48 -2.65 -19.16
CA GLN A 308 -3.75 -3.08 -18.57
C GLN A 308 -4.49 -1.97 -17.81
N SER A 309 -4.07 -0.71 -17.97
CA SER A 309 -4.81 0.42 -17.44
C SER A 309 -6.21 0.50 -18.02
N ARG A 310 -7.14 0.98 -17.21
CA ARG A 310 -8.55 1.16 -17.62
C ARG A 310 -8.99 2.59 -17.75
N VAL A 311 -8.21 3.50 -17.19
CA VAL A 311 -8.50 4.93 -17.20
C VAL A 311 -7.73 5.67 -18.29
N TYR A 312 -6.63 5.08 -18.79
CA TYR A 312 -5.75 5.69 -19.78
C TYR A 312 -5.31 4.68 -20.85
N ASP A 313 -5.02 5.17 -22.04
CA ASP A 313 -4.34 4.39 -23.07
C ASP A 313 -2.84 4.26 -22.77
N TYR A 314 -2.18 3.30 -23.43
CA TYR A 314 -0.75 3.02 -23.25
C TYR A 314 0.12 4.28 -23.44
N ALA A 315 -0.19 5.08 -24.47
CA ALA A 315 0.59 6.27 -24.80
C ALA A 315 0.49 7.34 -23.70
N THR A 316 -0.68 7.56 -23.13
CA THR A 316 -0.88 8.48 -22.01
C THR A 316 -0.24 7.95 -20.74
N LYS A 317 -0.40 6.65 -20.44
CA LYS A 317 0.27 6.00 -19.30
C LYS A 317 1.78 6.16 -19.34
N LYS A 318 2.38 5.95 -20.50
CA LYS A 318 3.83 6.13 -20.68
C LYS A 318 4.25 7.57 -20.41
N ARG A 319 3.53 8.56 -20.96
CA ARG A 319 3.82 9.99 -20.69
C ARG A 319 3.66 10.35 -19.21
N LEU A 320 2.66 9.80 -18.53
CA LEU A 320 2.46 10.02 -17.10
C LEU A 320 3.60 9.42 -16.27
N LEU A 321 4.13 8.25 -16.66
CA LEU A 321 5.31 7.67 -16.03
C LEU A 321 6.56 8.52 -16.28
N ASP A 322 6.77 8.99 -17.52
CA ASP A 322 7.89 9.89 -17.84
C ASP A 322 7.81 11.19 -17.01
N GLU A 323 6.60 11.69 -16.75
CA GLU A 323 6.38 12.86 -15.89
C GLU A 323 6.63 12.54 -14.41
N LEU A 324 6.14 11.41 -13.91
CA LEU A 324 6.41 10.94 -12.55
C LEU A 324 7.92 10.83 -12.30
N GLN A 325 8.69 10.31 -13.25
CA GLN A 325 10.15 10.22 -13.14
C GLN A 325 10.80 11.61 -13.01
N LYS A 326 10.36 12.60 -13.78
CA LYS A 326 10.84 13.99 -13.65
C LYS A 326 10.45 14.61 -12.32
N GLN A 327 9.25 14.30 -11.80
CA GLN A 327 8.83 14.74 -10.47
C GLN A 327 9.74 14.14 -9.38
N CYS A 328 10.13 12.87 -9.51
CA CYS A 328 11.10 12.23 -8.63
C CYS A 328 12.46 12.95 -8.69
N GLU A 329 12.97 13.26 -9.88
CA GLU A 329 14.22 14.00 -10.07
C GLU A 329 14.17 15.40 -9.42
N LEU A 330 13.09 16.15 -9.67
CA LEU A 330 12.88 17.46 -9.06
C LEU A 330 12.80 17.38 -7.53
N ALA A 331 12.09 16.39 -7.00
CA ALA A 331 11.95 16.17 -5.57
C ALA A 331 13.30 15.90 -4.88
N VAL A 332 14.21 15.20 -5.57
CA VAL A 332 15.59 14.98 -5.10
C VAL A 332 16.33 16.31 -5.02
N LEU A 333 16.33 17.10 -6.11
CA LEU A 333 17.00 18.41 -6.14
C LEU A 333 16.49 19.37 -5.06
N LEU A 334 15.20 19.33 -4.73
CA LEU A 334 14.62 20.13 -3.65
C LEU A 334 15.15 19.75 -2.27
N THR A 335 15.54 18.49 -2.06
CA THR A 335 16.17 18.06 -0.80
C THR A 335 17.50 18.76 -0.58
N ASP A 336 18.28 18.97 -1.65
CA ASP A 336 19.59 19.61 -1.57
C ASP A 336 19.49 21.13 -1.31
N LEU A 337 18.38 21.76 -1.72
CA LEU A 337 18.16 23.20 -1.49
C LEU A 337 17.82 23.52 -0.03
N ASP A 338 17.03 22.68 0.64
CA ASP A 338 16.69 22.88 2.05
C ASP A 338 17.90 22.70 2.99
N ILE A 339 18.85 21.84 2.61
CA ILE A 339 20.13 21.67 3.33
C ILE A 339 20.97 22.96 3.25
N LEU A 340 20.86 23.74 2.16
CA LEU A 340 21.61 24.99 2.00
C LEU A 340 21.06 26.12 2.87
N GLU A 341 19.76 26.13 3.20
CA GLU A 341 19.20 27.14 4.11
C GLU A 341 19.75 27.03 5.55
N GLU A 342 20.13 25.82 6.00
CA GLU A 342 20.76 25.61 7.32
C GLU A 342 22.19 26.18 7.43
N THR A 343 22.81 26.57 6.30
CA THR A 343 24.19 27.06 6.27
C THR A 343 24.35 28.58 6.24
N TRP A 344 23.25 29.35 6.21
CA TRP A 344 23.34 30.81 6.29
C TRP A 344 23.59 31.25 7.74
N PRO A 345 24.73 31.90 8.04
CA PRO A 345 24.93 32.46 9.36
C PRO A 345 23.93 33.62 9.53
N THR A 346 23.02 33.48 10.49
CA THR A 346 22.23 34.60 11.00
C THR A 346 23.22 35.69 11.45
N SER A 347 23.25 36.78 10.69
CA SER A 347 24.16 37.91 10.89
C SER A 347 23.74 38.79 12.06
#